data_AF-A0A199XUN3-F1
#
_entry.id   AF-A0A199XUN3-F1
#
_cell.length_a   1.000
_cell.length_b   1.000
_cell.length_c   1.000
_cell.angle_alpha   90.00
_cell.angle_beta   90.00
_cell.angle_gamma   90.00
#
_symmetry.space_group_name_H-M   'P 1'
#
loop_
_entity.id
_entity.type
_entity.pdbx_description
1 polymer ?
#
loop_
_entity_poly.entity_id
_entity_poly.type
_entity_poly.pdbx_seq_one_letter_code
_entity_poly.pdbx_strand_id
1 'polypeptide(L)'
;MLHLRNRISKNDLISVLILFSTFLFFYLLRIDFNSSTALFNDKLIDCCAIFFGVFFACLGLFEKFKTRKSYFKFIFFVKRLIYLNLLMIILSLSIIILKDINFLHKGSEVFDAIHDFFPVNYHRVLFSFYISLYVISIQQIIYFIRVILTLISEIDINIQQNNL
;
A
#
# COMPACT_ATOMS: atom_id res chain seq x y z
N MET A 1 -16.18 22.11 5.76
CA MET A 1 -15.96 20.77 6.39
C MET A 1 -16.64 19.61 5.64
N LEU A 2 -17.86 19.77 5.10
CA LEU A 2 -18.56 18.74 4.29
C LEU A 2 -17.80 18.34 3.01
N HIS A 3 -17.13 19.28 2.35
CA HIS A 3 -16.35 19.01 1.12
C HIS A 3 -15.15 18.07 1.31
N LEU A 4 -14.54 18.04 2.51
CA LEU A 4 -13.43 17.12 2.79
C LEU A 4 -13.94 15.70 3.09
N ARG A 5 -15.07 15.57 3.80
CA ARG A 5 -15.68 14.27 4.12
C ARG A 5 -16.20 13.57 2.86
N ASN A 6 -16.85 14.30 1.96
CA ASN A 6 -17.32 13.75 0.67
C ASN A 6 -16.17 13.37 -0.29
N ARG A 7 -15.01 14.05 -0.23
CA ARG A 7 -13.83 13.67 -1.02
C ARG A 7 -13.16 12.41 -0.49
N ILE A 8 -13.10 12.22 0.83
CA ILE A 8 -12.55 11.01 1.45
C ILE A 8 -13.37 9.78 1.06
N SER A 9 -14.70 9.84 1.19
CA SER A 9 -15.59 8.74 0.79
C SER A 9 -15.54 8.39 -0.70
N LYS A 10 -15.43 9.39 -1.58
CA LYS A 10 -15.25 9.13 -3.03
C LYS A 10 -13.90 8.51 -3.34
N ASN A 11 -12.84 8.94 -2.66
CA ASN A 11 -11.51 8.34 -2.84
C ASN A 11 -11.49 6.88 -2.38
N ASP A 12 -12.20 6.54 -1.30
CA ASP A 12 -12.27 5.15 -0.82
C ASP A 12 -12.97 4.24 -1.84
N LEU A 13 -14.07 4.70 -2.46
CA LEU A 13 -14.75 3.94 -3.54
C LEU A 13 -13.84 3.73 -4.76
N ILE A 14 -13.15 4.78 -5.19
CA ILE A 14 -12.19 4.71 -6.31
C ILE A 14 -11.06 3.73 -5.98
N SER A 15 -10.53 3.76 -4.75
CA SER A 15 -9.51 2.81 -4.32
C SER A 15 -10.02 1.36 -4.31
N VAL A 16 -11.27 1.10 -3.90
CA VAL A 16 -11.85 -0.24 -3.99
C VAL A 16 -12.00 -0.71 -5.44
N LEU A 17 -12.45 0.17 -6.34
CA LEU A 17 -12.56 -0.15 -7.77
C LEU A 17 -11.19 -0.42 -8.41
N ILE A 18 -10.17 0.38 -8.08
CA ILE A 18 -8.79 0.16 -8.54
C ILE A 18 -8.28 -1.17 -7.99
N LEU A 19 -8.50 -1.47 -6.71
CA LEU A 19 -8.07 -2.73 -6.10
C LEU A 19 -8.71 -3.93 -6.81
N PHE A 20 -10.02 -3.90 -7.03
CA PHE A 20 -10.71 -5.02 -7.67
C PHE A 20 -10.33 -5.18 -9.15
N SER A 21 -10.22 -4.07 -9.89
CA SER A 21 -9.84 -4.11 -11.31
C SER A 21 -8.40 -4.56 -11.51
N THR A 22 -7.46 -4.08 -10.70
CA THR A 22 -6.06 -4.54 -10.74
C THR A 22 -5.95 -6.00 -10.32
N PHE A 23 -6.69 -6.42 -9.30
CA PHE A 23 -6.71 -7.83 -8.88
C PHE A 23 -7.17 -8.72 -10.02
N LEU A 24 -8.31 -8.40 -10.63
CA LEU A 24 -8.87 -9.17 -11.73
C LEU A 24 -7.91 -9.19 -12.93
N PHE A 25 -7.31 -8.05 -13.27
CA PHE A 25 -6.35 -7.94 -14.38
C PHE A 25 -5.14 -8.86 -14.18
N PHE A 26 -4.46 -8.78 -13.03
CA PHE A 26 -3.28 -9.61 -12.75
C PHE A 26 -3.64 -11.09 -12.61
N TYR A 27 -4.80 -11.40 -12.00
CA TYR A 27 -5.29 -12.77 -11.87
C TYR A 27 -5.60 -13.40 -13.23
N LEU A 28 -6.27 -12.67 -14.12
CA LEU A 28 -6.61 -13.14 -15.47
C LEU A 28 -5.38 -13.29 -16.37
N LEU A 29 -4.37 -12.42 -16.21
CA LEU A 29 -3.09 -12.52 -16.92
C LEU A 29 -2.20 -13.67 -16.44
N ARG A 30 -2.60 -14.39 -15.39
CA ARG A 30 -1.87 -15.54 -14.86
C ARG A 30 -0.44 -15.22 -14.43
N ILE A 31 -0.21 -14.00 -13.96
CA ILE A 31 1.10 -13.56 -13.49
C ILE A 31 1.31 -14.13 -12.08
N ASP A 32 2.37 -14.91 -11.92
CA ASP A 32 2.75 -15.55 -10.66
C ASP A 32 4.15 -15.08 -10.24
N PHE A 33 4.49 -15.25 -8.95
CA PHE A 33 5.80 -14.88 -8.44
C PHE A 33 6.90 -15.84 -8.95
N ASN A 34 7.80 -15.33 -9.78
CA ASN A 34 8.92 -16.07 -10.38
C ASN A 34 10.24 -15.28 -10.21
N SER A 35 11.31 -15.68 -10.92
CA SER A 35 12.61 -14.99 -10.87
C SER A 35 12.57 -13.59 -11.49
N SER A 36 11.75 -13.35 -12.53
CA SER A 36 11.63 -12.02 -13.15
C SER A 36 10.83 -11.04 -12.29
N THR A 37 9.87 -11.53 -11.49
CA THR A 37 9.12 -10.70 -10.53
C THR A 37 9.81 -10.53 -9.18
N ALA A 38 10.88 -11.29 -8.91
CA ALA A 38 11.66 -11.15 -7.67
C ALA A 38 12.29 -9.77 -7.56
N LEU A 39 12.89 -9.28 -8.64
CA LEU A 39 13.45 -7.92 -8.71
C LEU A 39 12.37 -6.85 -8.48
N PHE A 40 11.18 -7.06 -9.04
CA PHE A 40 10.04 -6.16 -8.82
C PHE A 40 9.63 -6.11 -7.35
N ASN A 41 9.55 -7.27 -6.71
CA ASN A 41 9.23 -7.39 -5.29
C ASN A 41 10.29 -6.72 -4.40
N ASP A 42 11.57 -6.89 -4.68
CA ASP A 42 12.63 -6.22 -3.94
C ASP A 42 12.52 -4.70 -4.03
N LYS A 43 12.28 -4.15 -5.24
CA LYS A 43 12.09 -2.71 -5.43
C LYS A 43 10.84 -2.18 -4.75
N LEU A 44 9.81 -3.00 -4.64
CA LEU A 44 8.60 -2.69 -3.91
C LEU A 44 8.88 -2.57 -2.41
N ILE A 45 9.60 -3.52 -1.83
CA ILE A 45 10.03 -3.46 -0.43
C ILE A 45 10.89 -2.22 -0.17
N ASP A 46 11.87 -1.93 -1.04
CA ASP A 46 12.70 -0.73 -0.96
C ASP A 46 11.82 0.55 -0.89
N CYS A 47 10.83 0.65 -1.78
CA CYS A 47 9.89 1.77 -1.81
C CYS A 47 9.07 1.87 -0.51
N CYS A 48 8.51 0.75 -0.03
CA CYS A 48 7.77 0.69 1.22
C CYS A 48 8.63 1.10 2.42
N ALA A 49 9.90 0.68 2.47
CA ALA A 49 10.83 1.03 3.54
C ALA A 49 11.16 2.54 3.54
N ILE A 50 11.42 3.14 2.38
CA ILE A 50 11.65 4.59 2.24
C ILE A 50 10.44 5.37 2.77
N PHE A 51 9.23 5.05 2.29
CA PHE A 51 8.03 5.77 2.69
C PHE A 51 7.65 5.52 4.15
N PHE A 52 7.95 4.33 4.69
CA PHE A 52 7.79 4.06 6.11
C PHE A 52 8.60 5.04 6.96
N GLY A 53 9.87 5.29 6.61
CA GLY A 53 10.71 6.28 7.28
C GLY A 53 10.15 7.70 7.17
N VAL A 54 9.70 8.10 5.97
CA VAL A 54 9.07 9.42 5.72
C VAL A 54 7.84 9.61 6.59
N PHE A 55 6.96 8.61 6.69
CA PHE A 55 5.75 8.69 7.49
C PHE A 55 6.04 8.77 8.99
N PHE A 56 7.04 8.03 9.47
CA PHE A 56 7.49 8.13 10.86
C PHE A 56 8.05 9.52 11.18
N ALA A 57 8.88 10.09 10.31
CA ALA A 57 9.40 11.44 10.47
C ALA A 57 8.26 12.47 10.49
N CYS A 58 7.26 12.32 9.62
CA CYS A 58 6.07 13.16 9.62
C CYS A 58 5.28 13.06 10.92
N LEU A 59 5.11 11.86 11.50
CA LEU A 59 4.49 11.75 12.82
C LEU A 59 5.25 12.56 13.87
N GLY A 60 6.57 12.42 13.94
CA GLY A 60 7.39 13.16 14.92
C GLY A 60 7.32 14.69 14.75
N LEU A 61 7.31 15.18 13.50
CA LEU A 61 7.20 16.61 13.22
C LEU A 61 5.82 17.18 13.61
N PHE A 62 4.76 16.44 13.32
CA PHE A 62 3.39 16.93 13.48
C PHE A 62 2.73 16.57 14.82
N GLU A 63 3.35 15.71 15.63
CA GLU A 63 2.84 15.31 16.95
C GLU A 63 2.66 16.51 17.89
N LYS A 64 3.53 17.52 17.80
CA LYS A 64 3.43 18.77 18.58
C LYS A 64 2.17 19.60 18.26
N PHE A 65 1.55 19.37 17.10
CA PHE A 65 0.34 20.09 16.65
C PHE A 65 -0.95 19.29 16.83
N LYS A 66 -0.91 18.16 17.57
CA LYS A 66 -2.04 17.22 17.76
C LYS A 66 -3.33 17.86 18.30
N THR A 67 -3.23 18.99 19.00
CA THR A 67 -4.37 19.72 19.60
C THR A 67 -5.28 20.37 18.56
N ARG A 68 -4.80 20.58 17.32
CA ARG A 68 -5.60 21.14 16.23
C ARG A 68 -6.32 20.02 15.46
N LYS A 69 -7.65 20.12 15.30
CA LYS A 69 -8.50 19.11 14.61
C LYS A 69 -8.02 18.71 13.21
N SER A 70 -7.40 19.63 12.45
CA SER A 70 -6.85 19.32 11.12
C SER A 70 -5.66 18.37 11.19
N TYR A 71 -4.75 18.62 12.14
CA TYR A 71 -3.54 17.81 12.34
C TYR A 71 -3.88 16.43 12.90
N PHE A 72 -4.92 16.31 13.72
CA PHE A 72 -5.39 15.00 14.17
C PHE A 72 -5.79 14.09 13.00
N LYS A 73 -6.53 14.63 12.00
CA LYS A 73 -6.91 13.87 10.80
C LYS A 73 -5.70 13.50 9.94
N PHE A 74 -4.74 14.42 9.83
CA PHE A 74 -3.49 14.17 9.13
C PHE A 74 -2.66 13.07 9.80
N ILE A 75 -2.48 13.12 11.13
CA ILE A 75 -1.79 12.09 11.92
C ILE A 75 -2.46 10.72 11.73
N PHE A 76 -3.81 10.67 11.80
CA PHE A 76 -4.54 9.42 11.55
C PHE A 76 -4.29 8.88 10.14
N PHE A 77 -4.30 9.76 9.13
CA PHE A 77 -3.99 9.41 7.76
C PHE A 77 -2.56 8.85 7.62
N VAL A 78 -1.55 9.51 8.20
CA VAL A 78 -0.15 9.04 8.19
C VAL A 78 -0.02 7.67 8.87
N LYS A 79 -0.66 7.46 10.03
CA LYS A 79 -0.69 6.14 10.69
C LYS A 79 -1.26 5.06 9.78
N ARG A 80 -2.36 5.35 9.05
CA ARG A 80 -2.94 4.41 8.08
C ARG A 80 -1.93 4.01 7.00
N LEU A 81 -1.12 4.94 6.51
CA LEU A 81 -0.08 4.65 5.51
C LEU A 81 1.07 3.80 6.08
N ILE A 82 1.45 4.01 7.35
CA ILE A 82 2.43 3.17 8.04
C ILE A 82 1.94 1.72 8.10
N TYR A 83 0.69 1.50 8.53
CA TYR A 83 0.11 0.15 8.56
C TYR A 83 0.03 -0.47 7.17
N LEU A 84 -0.29 0.31 6.14
CA LEU A 84 -0.34 -0.19 4.77
C LEU A 84 1.05 -0.63 4.27
N ASN A 85 2.09 0.16 4.50
CA ASN A 85 3.46 -0.22 4.14
C ASN A 85 3.94 -1.45 4.93
N LEU A 86 3.61 -1.54 6.22
CA LEU A 86 3.95 -2.72 7.02
C LEU A 86 3.25 -3.99 6.50
N LEU A 87 1.96 -3.88 6.15
CA LEU A 87 1.21 -4.97 5.52
C LEU A 87 1.86 -5.41 4.21
N MET A 88 2.32 -4.47 3.37
CA MET A 88 3.02 -4.77 2.12
C MET A 88 4.31 -5.56 2.35
N ILE A 89 5.11 -5.18 3.35
CA ILE A 89 6.35 -5.89 3.70
C ILE A 89 6.02 -7.32 4.18
N ILE A 90 5.03 -7.48 5.05
CA ILE A 90 4.61 -8.81 5.57
C ILE A 90 4.09 -9.70 4.43
N LEU A 91 3.25 -9.16 3.54
CA LEU A 91 2.74 -9.90 2.39
C LEU A 91 3.86 -10.32 1.43
N SER A 92 4.82 -9.43 1.19
CA SER A 92 5.99 -9.73 0.37
C SER A 92 6.79 -10.91 0.95
N LEU A 93 7.10 -10.87 2.25
CA LEU A 93 7.78 -11.97 2.94
C LEU A 93 6.97 -13.27 2.89
N SER A 94 5.66 -13.19 3.05
CA SER A 94 4.76 -14.35 2.97
C SER A 94 4.81 -15.01 1.58
N ILE A 95 4.83 -14.21 0.52
CA ILE A 95 4.94 -14.70 -0.87
C ILE A 95 6.27 -15.42 -1.10
N ILE A 96 7.38 -14.86 -0.59
CA ILE A 96 8.71 -15.48 -0.68
C ILE A 96 8.71 -16.84 0.04
N ILE A 97 8.28 -16.88 1.30
CA ILE A 97 8.24 -18.10 2.11
C ILE A 97 7.37 -19.18 1.46
N LEU A 98 6.18 -18.81 0.98
CA LEU A 98 5.27 -19.75 0.31
C LEU A 98 5.88 -20.33 -0.97
N LYS A 99 6.63 -19.52 -1.74
CA LYS A 99 7.31 -20.00 -2.94
C LYS A 99 8.35 -21.07 -2.59
N ASP A 100 9.13 -20.86 -1.53
CA ASP A 100 10.18 -21.78 -1.10
C ASP A 100 9.59 -23.08 -0.53
N ILE A 101 8.51 -23.02 0.25
CA ILE A 101 7.80 -24.20 0.75
C ILE A 101 7.28 -25.07 -0.42
N ASN A 102 6.71 -24.46 -1.44
CA ASN A 102 6.23 -25.19 -2.62
C ASN A 102 7.37 -25.79 -3.45
N PHE A 103 8.52 -25.13 -3.51
CA PHE A 103 9.71 -25.73 -4.13
C PHE A 103 10.15 -27.00 -3.39
N LEU A 104 10.04 -27.01 -2.06
CA LEU A 104 10.38 -28.16 -1.21
C LEU A 104 9.34 -29.29 -1.27
N HIS A 105 8.08 -29.00 -1.57
CA HIS A 105 6.97 -29.98 -1.59
C HIS A 105 6.57 -30.48 -3.00
N LYS A 106 7.28 -30.06 -4.06
CA LYS A 106 7.12 -30.64 -5.40
C LYS A 106 7.36 -32.15 -5.34
N GLY A 107 6.29 -32.95 -5.52
CA GLY A 107 6.33 -34.42 -5.49
C GLY A 107 5.66 -35.07 -4.28
N SER A 108 4.93 -34.31 -3.45
CA SER A 108 4.10 -34.84 -2.35
C SER A 108 2.70 -35.21 -2.85
N GLU A 109 2.36 -36.51 -2.83
CA GLU A 109 1.05 -37.05 -3.24
C GLU A 109 -0.14 -36.40 -2.50
N VAL A 110 0.09 -35.94 -1.26
CA VAL A 110 -0.94 -35.28 -0.43
C VAL A 110 -1.22 -33.85 -0.93
N PHE A 111 -0.20 -33.16 -1.45
CA PHE A 111 -0.35 -31.80 -1.98
C PHE A 111 -1.07 -31.80 -3.33
N ASP A 112 -0.77 -32.80 -4.16
CA ASP A 112 -1.45 -33.01 -5.45
C ASP A 112 -2.93 -33.36 -5.25
N ALA A 113 -3.26 -34.22 -4.28
CA ALA A 113 -4.65 -34.56 -3.95
C ALA A 113 -5.48 -33.34 -3.47
N ILE A 114 -4.88 -32.42 -2.70
CA ILE A 114 -5.57 -31.20 -2.24
C ILE A 114 -5.76 -30.20 -3.41
N HIS A 115 -4.78 -30.11 -4.30
CA HIS A 115 -4.85 -29.24 -5.49
C HIS A 115 -5.92 -29.70 -6.48
N ASP A 116 -6.18 -31.00 -6.60
CA ASP A 116 -7.24 -31.55 -7.46
C ASP A 116 -8.66 -31.24 -6.96
N PHE A 117 -8.88 -31.16 -5.64
CA PHE A 117 -10.19 -30.81 -5.07
C PHE A 117 -10.51 -29.31 -5.13
N PHE A 118 -9.48 -28.44 -5.08
CA PHE A 118 -9.63 -27.00 -5.25
C PHE A 118 -8.55 -26.47 -6.21
N PRO A 119 -8.84 -26.37 -7.52
CA PRO A 119 -7.88 -25.88 -8.53
C PRO A 119 -7.67 -24.35 -8.46
N VAL A 120 -7.83 -23.75 -7.29
CA VAL A 120 -7.53 -22.34 -7.05
C VAL A 120 -6.03 -22.23 -6.83
N ASN A 121 -5.33 -21.65 -7.80
CA ASN A 121 -3.91 -21.38 -7.64
C ASN A 121 -3.71 -20.26 -6.59
N TYR A 122 -3.56 -20.65 -5.33
CA TYR A 122 -3.46 -19.75 -4.18
C TYR A 122 -2.30 -18.75 -4.32
N HIS A 123 -1.21 -19.14 -4.98
CA HIS A 123 -0.08 -18.24 -5.27
C HIS A 123 -0.49 -17.10 -6.17
N ARG A 124 -1.28 -17.40 -7.20
CA ARG A 124 -1.78 -16.38 -8.12
C ARG A 124 -2.71 -15.42 -7.43
N VAL A 125 -3.62 -15.94 -6.61
CA VAL A 125 -4.55 -15.11 -5.82
C VAL A 125 -3.76 -14.20 -4.89
N LEU A 126 -2.79 -14.73 -4.15
CA LEU A 126 -1.98 -13.98 -3.20
C LEU A 126 -1.12 -12.93 -3.91
N PHE A 127 -0.45 -13.29 -5.02
CA PHE A 127 0.39 -12.39 -5.78
C PHE A 127 -0.41 -11.28 -6.47
N SER A 128 -1.57 -11.61 -7.05
CA SER A 128 -2.48 -10.62 -7.64
C SER A 128 -3.03 -9.66 -6.59
N PHE A 129 -3.40 -10.18 -5.41
CA PHE A 129 -3.85 -9.36 -4.29
C PHE A 129 -2.74 -8.44 -3.79
N TYR A 130 -1.52 -8.95 -3.66
CA TYR A 130 -0.34 -8.17 -3.29
C TYR A 130 -0.06 -7.02 -4.26
N ILE A 131 -0.02 -7.28 -5.56
CA ILE A 131 0.17 -6.21 -6.56
C ILE A 131 -0.96 -5.18 -6.49
N SER A 132 -2.20 -5.63 -6.30
CA SER A 132 -3.36 -4.73 -6.21
C SER A 132 -3.25 -3.80 -4.99
N LEU A 133 -2.86 -4.35 -3.84
CA LEU A 133 -2.57 -3.55 -2.65
C LEU A 133 -1.41 -2.59 -2.86
N TYR A 134 -0.39 -2.99 -3.61
CA TYR A 134 0.71 -2.09 -3.95
C TYR A 134 0.25 -0.89 -4.77
N VAL A 135 -0.59 -1.11 -5.80
CA VAL A 135 -1.15 -0.01 -6.60
C VAL A 135 -1.92 0.96 -5.72
N ILE A 136 -2.70 0.46 -4.75
CA ILE A 136 -3.37 1.30 -3.76
C ILE A 136 -2.37 2.04 -2.88
N SER A 137 -1.30 1.40 -2.43
CA SER A 137 -0.25 2.05 -1.64
C SER A 137 0.36 3.23 -2.39
N ILE A 138 0.72 3.05 -3.66
CA ILE A 138 1.24 4.13 -4.52
C ILE A 138 0.23 5.26 -4.69
N GLN A 139 -1.05 4.94 -4.92
CA GLN A 139 -2.10 5.96 -5.01
C GLN A 139 -2.17 6.81 -3.72
N GLN A 140 -2.11 6.16 -2.56
CA GLN A 140 -2.18 6.82 -1.25
C GLN A 140 -0.91 7.64 -0.96
N ILE A 141 0.27 7.17 -1.39
CA ILE A 141 1.53 7.91 -1.34
C ILE A 141 1.44 9.19 -2.19
N ILE A 142 0.96 9.09 -3.43
CA ILE A 142 0.78 10.26 -4.31
C ILE A 142 -0.19 11.27 -3.66
N TYR A 143 -1.29 10.79 -3.07
CA TYR A 143 -2.22 11.64 -2.36
C TYR A 143 -1.57 12.32 -1.14
N PHE A 144 -0.75 11.59 -0.39
CA PHE A 144 0.04 12.15 0.72
C PHE A 144 0.98 13.26 0.25
N ILE A 145 1.74 13.05 -0.83
CA ILE A 145 2.63 14.06 -1.39
C ILE A 145 1.84 15.32 -1.76
N ARG A 146 0.68 15.17 -2.40
CA ARG A 146 -0.19 16.32 -2.73
C ARG A 146 -0.62 17.10 -1.49
N VAL A 147 -1.03 16.41 -0.43
CA VAL A 147 -1.43 17.05 0.84
C VAL A 147 -0.25 17.83 1.44
N ILE A 148 0.94 17.25 1.47
CA ILE A 148 2.15 17.93 1.96
C ILE A 148 2.47 19.18 1.14
N LEU A 149 2.45 19.07 -0.20
CA LEU A 149 2.72 20.21 -1.08
C LEU A 149 1.72 21.35 -0.86
N THR A 150 0.44 21.03 -0.70
CA THR A 150 -0.58 22.03 -0.36
C THR A 150 -0.30 22.70 0.99
N LEU A 151 0.03 21.92 2.03
CA LEU A 151 0.36 22.46 3.34
C LEU A 151 1.58 23.39 3.31
N ILE A 152 2.63 23.02 2.57
CA ILE A 152 3.82 23.87 2.41
C ILE A 152 3.46 25.18 1.70
N SER A 153 2.68 25.11 0.61
CA SER A 153 2.26 26.31 -0.12
C SER A 153 1.41 27.27 0.72
N GLU A 154 0.54 26.75 1.60
CA GLU A 154 -0.26 27.57 2.51
C GLU A 154 0.61 28.25 3.59
N ILE A 155 1.66 27.58 4.06
CA ILE A 155 2.59 28.16 5.04
C ILE A 155 3.37 29.32 4.41
N ASP A 156 3.86 29.16 3.18
CA ASP A 156 4.64 30.18 2.50
C ASP A 156 3.84 31.47 2.25
N ILE A 157 2.58 31.35 1.82
CA ILE A 157 1.66 32.48 1.63
C ILE A 157 1.41 33.24 2.95
N ASN A 158 1.21 32.53 4.05
CA ASN A 158 0.97 33.16 5.36
C ASN A 158 2.21 33.88 5.90
N ILE A 159 3.42 33.40 5.57
CA ILE A 159 4.67 34.08 5.94
C ILE A 159 4.82 35.38 5.14
N GLN A 160 4.52 35.37 3.84
CA GLN A 160 4.57 36.58 3.02
C GLN A 160 3.57 37.65 3.47
N GLN A 161 2.35 37.25 3.88
CA GLN A 161 1.32 38.18 4.35
C GLN A 161 1.60 38.78 5.73
N ASN A 162 2.36 38.09 6.61
CA ASN A 162 2.73 38.64 7.92
C ASN A 162 4.00 39.51 7.88
N ASN A 163 4.71 39.53 6.74
CA ASN A 163 5.90 40.35 6.51
C ASN A 163 5.61 41.60 5.65
N LEU A 164 4.33 41.85 5.32
CA LEU A 164 3.79 43.03 4.64
C LEU A 164 2.89 43.80 5.62
#